data_AF-A0A933A1Z5-F1
#
_entry.id   AF-A0A933A1Z5-F1
#
_cell.length_a   1.000
_cell.length_b   1.000
_cell.length_c   1.000
_cell.angle_alpha   90.00
_cell.angle_beta   90.00
_cell.angle_gamma   90.00
#
_symmetry.space_group_name_H-M   'P 1'
#
loop_
_entity.id
_entity.type
_entity.pdbx_description
1 polymer ?
#
loop_
_entity_poly.entity_id
_entity_poly.type
_entity_poly.pdbx_seq_one_letter_code
_entity_poly.pdbx_strand_id
1 'polypeptide(L)'
;DEQLKRQLRYKMGTSGWITLAKKRPEDLIEFLEREFGLLGKITRDRERAWTFADLVVERYVSSRTRASGAVLRGRILEDAVEQVLKELGLSYRMRTKFLGVGNADAPCDFAIPAAGGQAKIVGAAKGFDSTGSKLADAVREIESMARTRLPIQFVFAVVDGIGWLGREADLRRIFQMWRDRRIDGLYSLGTLDGFREDIRRAALRLSLLQV
;
A
#
# COMPACT_ATOMS: atom_id res chain seq x y z
N ASP A 1 -18.08 -2.37 -6.27
CA ASP A 1 -16.65 -2.24 -5.98
C ASP A 1 -16.15 -0.89 -6.51
N GLU A 2 -15.64 -0.03 -5.62
CA GLU A 2 -15.11 1.30 -5.99
C GLU A 2 -13.76 1.21 -6.71
N GLN A 3 -13.00 0.14 -6.49
CA GLN A 3 -11.72 -0.05 -7.15
C GLN A 3 -11.90 -0.30 -8.65
N LEU A 4 -12.83 -1.18 -9.02
CA LEU A 4 -13.17 -1.45 -10.42
C LEU A 4 -13.59 -0.15 -11.13
N LYS A 5 -14.43 0.67 -10.49
CA LYS A 5 -14.84 1.97 -11.04
C LYS A 5 -13.67 2.92 -11.29
N ARG A 6 -12.65 2.90 -10.42
CA ARG A 6 -11.44 3.73 -10.56
C ARG A 6 -10.53 3.22 -11.68
N GLN A 7 -10.32 1.92 -11.78
CA GLN A 7 -9.55 1.33 -12.87
C GLN A 7 -10.22 1.55 -14.23
N LEU A 8 -11.54 1.39 -14.30
CA LEU A 8 -12.33 1.72 -15.50
C LEU A 8 -12.23 3.20 -15.84
N ARG A 9 -12.28 4.10 -14.85
CA ARG A 9 -12.09 5.54 -15.09
C ARG A 9 -10.71 5.84 -15.66
N TYR A 10 -9.67 5.25 -15.10
CA TYR A 10 -8.28 5.48 -15.51
C TYR A 10 -7.98 4.91 -16.91
N LYS A 11 -8.42 3.67 -17.19
CA LYS A 11 -8.10 2.97 -18.45
C LYS A 11 -9.10 3.24 -19.57
N MET A 12 -10.37 3.47 -19.24
CA MET A 12 -11.48 3.50 -20.19
C MET A 12 -12.24 4.84 -20.21
N GLY A 13 -11.82 5.80 -19.40
CA GLY A 13 -12.41 7.15 -19.32
C GLY A 13 -13.80 7.22 -18.66
N THR A 14 -14.29 6.13 -18.08
CA THR A 14 -15.63 6.11 -17.44
C THR A 14 -15.66 5.15 -16.26
N SER A 15 -16.44 5.47 -15.22
CA SER A 15 -16.70 4.57 -14.09
C SER A 15 -17.94 3.68 -14.27
N GLY A 16 -18.67 3.84 -15.37
CA GLY A 16 -19.92 3.12 -15.64
C GLY A 16 -19.70 1.82 -16.42
N TRP A 17 -19.46 0.72 -15.72
CA TRP A 17 -19.25 -0.60 -16.35
C TRP A 17 -20.46 -1.08 -17.17
N ILE A 18 -21.69 -0.78 -16.72
CA ILE A 18 -22.92 -1.12 -17.46
C ILE A 18 -22.99 -0.38 -18.80
N THR A 19 -22.62 0.90 -18.82
CA THR A 19 -22.61 1.71 -20.04
C THR A 19 -21.50 1.25 -20.99
N LEU A 20 -20.33 0.90 -20.47
CA LEU A 20 -19.24 0.28 -21.23
C LEU A 20 -19.69 -1.05 -21.86
N ALA A 21 -20.29 -1.94 -21.08
CA ALA A 21 -20.77 -3.23 -21.56
C ALA A 21 -21.79 -3.09 -22.70
N LYS A 22 -22.62 -2.04 -22.69
CA LYS A 22 -23.61 -1.77 -23.75
C LYS A 22 -23.02 -1.11 -24.99
N LYS A 23 -22.06 -0.19 -24.82
CA LYS A 23 -21.54 0.64 -25.94
C LYS A 23 -20.26 0.10 -26.56
N ARG A 24 -19.41 -0.53 -25.76
CA ARG A 24 -18.07 -1.02 -26.12
C ARG A 24 -17.78 -2.34 -25.37
N PRO A 25 -18.51 -3.43 -25.69
CA PRO A 25 -18.38 -4.69 -24.98
C PRO A 25 -17.00 -5.33 -25.16
N GLU A 26 -16.43 -5.26 -26.36
CA GLU A 26 -15.12 -5.85 -26.70
C GLU A 26 -14.00 -5.21 -25.87
N ASP A 27 -13.92 -3.87 -25.86
CA ASP A 27 -12.98 -3.11 -25.02
C ASP A 27 -13.06 -3.52 -23.55
N LEU A 28 -14.28 -3.70 -23.02
CA LEU A 28 -14.49 -4.09 -21.64
C LEU A 28 -14.01 -5.52 -21.37
N ILE A 29 -14.29 -6.46 -22.28
CA ILE A 29 -13.84 -7.86 -22.17
C ILE A 29 -12.32 -7.92 -22.22
N GLU A 30 -11.68 -7.21 -23.15
CA GLU A 30 -10.23 -7.18 -23.27
C GLU A 30 -9.57 -6.57 -22.02
N PHE A 31 -10.14 -5.48 -21.49
CA PHE A 31 -9.70 -4.89 -20.23
C PHE A 31 -9.82 -5.89 -19.06
N LEU A 32 -10.98 -6.55 -18.93
CA LEU A 32 -11.21 -7.51 -17.84
C LEU A 32 -10.29 -8.72 -17.96
N GLU A 33 -10.01 -9.17 -19.17
CA GLU A 33 -9.07 -10.27 -19.41
C GLU A 33 -7.64 -9.85 -19.08
N ARG A 34 -7.18 -8.71 -19.59
CA ARG A 34 -5.81 -8.25 -19.36
C ARG A 34 -5.52 -7.97 -17.90
N GLU A 35 -6.43 -7.31 -17.19
CA GLU A 35 -6.18 -6.87 -15.82
C GLU A 35 -6.53 -7.94 -14.77
N PHE A 36 -7.43 -8.88 -15.07
CA PHE A 36 -7.92 -9.86 -14.09
C PHE A 36 -7.80 -11.33 -14.51
N GLY A 37 -7.47 -11.61 -15.78
CA GLY A 37 -7.43 -12.97 -16.34
C GLY A 37 -8.77 -13.69 -16.18
N LEU A 38 -9.86 -12.96 -16.44
CA LEU A 38 -11.20 -13.38 -16.04
C LEU A 38 -11.68 -14.60 -16.82
N LEU A 39 -11.41 -14.67 -18.12
CA LEU A 39 -11.79 -15.79 -19.00
C LEU A 39 -11.10 -17.07 -18.54
N GLY A 40 -9.78 -17.02 -18.31
CA GLY A 40 -9.04 -18.19 -17.82
C GLY A 40 -9.48 -18.65 -16.42
N LYS A 41 -9.97 -17.75 -15.57
CA LYS A 41 -10.57 -18.12 -14.28
C LYS A 41 -11.96 -18.74 -14.46
N ILE A 42 -12.83 -18.12 -15.26
CA ILE A 42 -14.19 -18.62 -15.54
C ILE A 42 -14.14 -20.01 -16.17
N THR A 43 -13.24 -20.24 -17.13
CA THR A 43 -13.10 -21.56 -17.77
C THR A 43 -12.68 -22.62 -16.76
N ARG A 44 -11.68 -22.33 -15.92
CA ARG A 44 -11.25 -23.24 -14.84
C ARG A 44 -12.36 -23.52 -13.83
N ASP A 45 -13.08 -22.48 -13.43
CA ASP A 45 -14.18 -22.59 -12.47
C ASP A 45 -15.38 -23.37 -13.03
N ARG A 46 -15.60 -23.26 -14.35
CA ARG A 46 -16.64 -24.01 -15.06
C ARG A 46 -16.31 -25.49 -15.18
N GLU A 47 -15.04 -25.84 -15.37
CA GLU A 47 -14.57 -27.22 -15.48
C GLU A 47 -14.35 -27.88 -14.12
N ARG A 48 -14.29 -27.10 -13.04
CA ARG A 48 -14.10 -27.58 -11.69
C ARG A 48 -15.35 -28.28 -11.15
N ALA A 49 -15.17 -29.47 -10.58
CA ALA A 49 -16.18 -30.11 -9.75
C ALA A 49 -16.21 -29.41 -8.37
N TRP A 50 -17.30 -28.71 -8.08
CA TRP A 50 -17.48 -27.99 -6.83
C TRP A 50 -17.91 -28.95 -5.71
N THR A 51 -17.23 -28.90 -4.58
CA THR A 51 -17.60 -29.65 -3.38
C THR A 51 -18.41 -28.80 -2.42
N PHE A 52 -19.11 -29.47 -1.48
CA PHE A 52 -19.80 -28.77 -0.40
C PHE A 52 -18.85 -27.94 0.48
N ALA A 53 -17.61 -28.41 0.67
CA ALA A 53 -16.58 -27.67 1.40
C ALA A 53 -16.21 -26.36 0.70
N ASP A 54 -16.12 -26.36 -0.64
CA ASP A 54 -15.87 -25.15 -1.42
C ASP A 54 -17.00 -24.12 -1.25
N LEU A 55 -18.27 -24.56 -1.20
CA LEU A 55 -19.42 -23.68 -0.98
C LEU A 55 -19.41 -23.06 0.42
N VAL A 56 -18.99 -23.81 1.45
CA VAL A 56 -18.89 -23.31 2.83
C VAL A 56 -17.75 -22.29 2.93
N VAL A 57 -16.60 -22.56 2.32
CA VAL A 57 -15.47 -21.61 2.24
C VAL A 57 -15.89 -20.36 1.48
N GLU A 58 -16.56 -20.48 0.34
CA GLU A 58 -16.96 -19.34 -0.47
C GLU A 58 -18.01 -18.48 0.24
N ARG A 59 -18.97 -19.08 0.96
CA ARG A 59 -19.89 -18.31 1.83
C ARG A 59 -19.18 -17.63 2.98
N TYR A 60 -18.18 -18.28 3.58
CA TYR A 60 -17.39 -17.69 4.65
C TYR A 60 -16.57 -16.49 4.15
N VAL A 61 -15.98 -16.59 2.95
CA VAL A 61 -15.25 -15.50 2.29
C VAL A 61 -16.20 -14.38 1.83
N SER A 62 -17.35 -14.74 1.26
CA SER A 62 -18.40 -13.82 0.77
C SER A 62 -19.10 -13.03 1.88
N SER A 63 -19.31 -13.64 3.05
CA SER A 63 -19.87 -12.97 4.22
C SER A 63 -18.90 -11.96 4.85
N ARG A 64 -17.58 -12.14 4.63
CA ARG A 64 -16.53 -11.22 5.06
C ARG A 64 -16.27 -10.07 4.08
N THR A 65 -16.60 -10.19 2.79
CA THR A 65 -16.09 -9.30 1.72
C THR A 65 -16.58 -7.85 1.77
N ARG A 66 -17.72 -7.54 2.39
CA ARG A 66 -18.17 -6.13 2.50
C ARG A 66 -17.34 -5.27 3.46
N ALA A 67 -16.59 -5.89 4.38
CA ALA A 67 -15.69 -5.21 5.32
C ALA A 67 -14.21 -5.61 5.15
N SER A 68 -13.92 -6.71 4.45
CA SER A 68 -12.59 -7.35 4.46
C SER A 68 -11.67 -6.98 3.29
N GLY A 69 -12.17 -6.44 2.18
CA GLY A 69 -11.29 -5.99 1.08
C GLY A 69 -10.26 -4.93 1.51
N ALA A 70 -10.71 -4.02 2.40
CA ALA A 70 -9.94 -2.94 3.05
C ALA A 70 -8.79 -3.42 3.88
N VAL A 71 -9.11 -4.40 4.68
CA VAL A 71 -8.16 -5.02 5.57
C VAL A 71 -7.17 -5.83 4.75
N LEU A 72 -7.63 -6.54 3.70
CA LEU A 72 -6.78 -7.42 2.92
C LEU A 72 -5.70 -6.67 2.13
N ARG A 73 -6.01 -5.55 1.48
CA ARG A 73 -5.01 -4.80 0.68
C ARG A 73 -4.04 -3.95 1.51
N GLY A 74 -4.53 -3.28 2.55
CA GLY A 74 -3.65 -2.61 3.51
C GLY A 74 -2.68 -3.60 4.14
N ARG A 75 -3.19 -4.78 4.51
CA ARG A 75 -2.39 -5.88 5.01
C ARG A 75 -1.41 -6.44 3.98
N ILE A 76 -1.80 -6.59 2.71
CA ILE A 76 -0.86 -6.99 1.64
C ILE A 76 0.30 -6.01 1.53
N LEU A 77 0.05 -4.70 1.61
CA LEU A 77 1.11 -3.70 1.54
C LEU A 77 2.02 -3.72 2.78
N GLU A 78 1.43 -3.78 3.98
CA GLU A 78 2.19 -3.91 5.23
C GLU A 78 3.01 -5.21 5.25
N ASP A 79 2.42 -6.33 4.85
CA ASP A 79 3.08 -7.64 4.78
C ASP A 79 4.23 -7.62 3.76
N ALA A 80 4.05 -6.98 2.60
CA ALA A 80 5.10 -6.85 1.59
C ALA A 80 6.27 -5.98 2.08
N VAL A 81 5.99 -4.87 2.76
CA VAL A 81 7.02 -4.04 3.40
C VAL A 81 7.75 -4.84 4.48
N GLU A 82 7.01 -5.55 5.35
CA GLU A 82 7.61 -6.37 6.40
C GLU A 82 8.48 -7.49 5.82
N GLN A 83 8.06 -8.12 4.73
CA GLN A 83 8.83 -9.13 4.02
C GLN A 83 10.18 -8.59 3.53
N VAL A 84 10.20 -7.38 2.97
CA VAL A 84 11.46 -6.71 2.57
C VAL A 84 12.37 -6.50 3.79
N LEU A 85 11.83 -6.06 4.93
CA LEU A 85 12.64 -5.86 6.14
C LEU A 85 13.22 -7.17 6.68
N LYS A 86 12.44 -8.26 6.64
CA LYS A 86 12.90 -9.61 7.00
C LYS A 86 14.01 -10.11 6.09
N GLU A 87 13.85 -9.98 4.78
CA GLU A 87 14.84 -10.41 3.80
C GLU A 87 16.16 -9.65 3.91
N LEU A 88 16.12 -8.39 4.35
CA LEU A 88 17.31 -7.61 4.63
C LEU A 88 17.98 -7.98 5.97
N GLY A 89 17.37 -8.84 6.80
CA GLY A 89 17.93 -9.25 8.09
C GLY A 89 17.96 -8.14 9.13
N LEU A 90 17.11 -7.12 8.99
CA LEU A 90 17.09 -5.95 9.87
C LEU A 90 16.37 -6.27 11.19
N SER A 91 16.85 -5.71 12.30
CA SER A 91 16.04 -5.62 13.51
C SER A 91 14.99 -4.53 13.33
N TYR A 92 13.71 -4.82 13.60
CA TYR A 92 12.65 -3.82 13.45
C TYR A 92 11.51 -4.01 14.46
N ARG A 93 10.64 -3.01 14.53
CA ARG A 93 9.36 -3.03 15.25
C ARG A 93 8.25 -2.51 14.33
N MET A 94 7.19 -3.29 14.17
CA MET A 94 5.98 -2.88 13.44
C MET A 94 5.02 -2.12 14.35
N ARG A 95 4.18 -1.27 13.75
CA ARG A 95 3.06 -0.53 14.37
C ARG A 95 3.48 0.14 15.69
N THR A 96 4.38 1.11 15.59
CA THR A 96 5.02 1.71 16.75
C THR A 96 5.10 3.23 16.64
N LYS A 97 5.77 3.86 17.61
CA LYS A 97 6.10 5.28 17.57
C LYS A 97 7.61 5.46 17.65
N PHE A 98 8.09 6.56 17.07
CA PHE A 98 9.47 6.98 17.20
C PHE A 98 9.56 8.35 17.88
N LEU A 99 10.70 8.62 18.52
CA LEU A 99 10.98 9.93 19.12
C LEU A 99 11.82 10.77 18.18
N GLY A 100 11.45 12.05 18.12
CA GLY A 100 11.98 13.02 17.19
C GLY A 100 12.49 14.30 17.84
N VAL A 101 12.47 15.39 17.06
CA VAL A 101 12.84 16.73 17.51
C VAL A 101 11.98 17.16 18.70
N GLY A 102 12.59 17.80 19.69
CA GLY A 102 11.88 18.31 20.86
C GLY A 102 11.25 17.22 21.74
N ASN A 103 11.73 15.98 21.64
CA ASN A 103 11.18 14.80 22.33
C ASN A 103 9.71 14.50 21.96
N ALA A 104 9.25 15.00 20.81
CA ALA A 104 7.94 14.68 20.26
C ALA A 104 7.91 13.24 19.71
N ASP A 105 6.78 12.55 19.87
CA ASP A 105 6.55 11.24 19.28
C ASP A 105 5.68 11.33 18.02
N ALA A 106 5.89 10.42 17.08
CA ALA A 106 5.03 10.26 15.91
C ALA A 106 4.78 8.77 15.61
N PRO A 107 3.56 8.41 15.17
CA PRO A 107 3.25 7.05 14.77
C PRO A 107 3.98 6.68 13.46
N CYS A 108 4.36 5.41 13.35
CA CYS A 108 4.94 4.82 12.15
C CYS A 108 4.54 3.34 12.04
N ASP A 109 4.42 2.84 10.82
CA ASP A 109 4.04 1.45 10.58
C ASP A 109 5.23 0.50 10.80
N PHE A 110 6.47 0.99 10.63
CA PHE A 110 7.68 0.29 11.04
C PHE A 110 8.78 1.25 11.52
N ALA A 111 9.65 0.76 12.41
CA ALA A 111 10.84 1.44 12.89
C ALA A 111 12.03 0.47 13.01
N ILE A 112 13.23 0.95 12.68
CA ILE A 112 14.50 0.20 12.61
C ILE A 112 15.59 1.02 13.33
N PRO A 113 16.43 0.43 14.19
CA PRO A 113 16.42 -0.96 14.63
C PRO A 113 15.33 -1.29 15.66
N ALA A 114 14.81 -0.25 16.33
CA ALA A 114 13.83 -0.37 17.40
C ALA A 114 12.89 0.85 17.41
N ALA A 115 11.93 0.85 18.32
CA ALA A 115 11.00 1.97 18.53
C ALA A 115 11.63 3.14 19.32
N GLY A 116 10.88 4.22 19.48
CA GLY A 116 11.25 5.36 20.33
C GLY A 116 12.50 6.09 19.84
N GLY A 117 13.37 6.50 20.76
CA GLY A 117 14.59 7.27 20.44
C GLY A 117 15.69 6.46 19.75
N GLN A 118 15.55 5.13 19.70
CA GLN A 118 16.48 4.26 18.99
C GLN A 118 16.15 4.14 17.51
N ALA A 119 14.94 4.54 17.08
CA ALA A 119 14.55 4.50 15.68
C ALA A 119 15.46 5.41 14.83
N LYS A 120 16.07 4.83 13.80
CA LYS A 120 16.91 5.49 12.80
C LYS A 120 16.29 5.48 11.41
N ILE A 121 15.48 4.46 11.10
CA ILE A 121 14.69 4.42 9.87
C ILE A 121 13.25 4.16 10.27
N VAL A 122 12.33 4.96 9.78
CA VAL A 122 10.89 4.82 10.03
C VAL A 122 10.14 4.91 8.72
N GLY A 123 8.97 4.27 8.66
CA GLY A 123 8.12 4.45 7.51
C GLY A 123 6.65 4.18 7.74
N ALA A 124 5.87 4.64 6.76
CA ALA A 124 4.44 4.45 6.68
C ALA A 124 4.08 3.62 5.46
N ALA A 125 3.22 2.62 5.62
CA ALA A 125 2.71 1.75 4.55
C ALA A 125 1.18 1.92 4.48
N LYS A 126 0.69 2.65 3.48
CA LYS A 126 -0.72 3.05 3.37
C LYS A 126 -1.37 2.51 2.10
N GLY A 127 -2.18 1.46 2.27
CA GLY A 127 -3.03 0.85 1.22
C GLY A 127 -4.51 1.16 1.39
N PHE A 128 -5.29 1.09 0.30
CA PHE A 128 -6.70 1.50 0.24
C PHE A 128 -7.68 0.33 0.10
N ASP A 129 -8.84 0.42 0.77
CA ASP A 129 -10.14 -0.08 0.26
C ASP A 129 -11.37 0.50 1.05
N SER A 130 -11.72 1.78 0.86
CA SER A 130 -12.81 2.49 1.58
C SER A 130 -12.45 2.91 3.01
N THR A 131 -12.73 4.11 3.52
CA THR A 131 -13.63 5.22 3.21
C THR A 131 -12.81 6.53 3.25
N GLY A 132 -13.35 7.63 2.73
CA GLY A 132 -12.63 8.91 2.59
C GLY A 132 -12.00 9.50 3.86
N SER A 133 -12.34 9.05 5.07
CA SER A 133 -11.72 9.50 6.33
C SER A 133 -10.27 9.02 6.50
N LYS A 134 -9.98 7.74 6.23
CA LYS A 134 -8.67 7.11 6.53
C LYS A 134 -7.49 7.63 5.70
N LEU A 135 -7.74 8.23 4.53
CA LEU A 135 -6.68 8.79 3.67
C LEU A 135 -6.25 10.20 4.08
N ALA A 136 -7.15 10.99 4.69
CA ALA A 136 -6.76 12.28 5.26
C ALA A 136 -5.80 12.04 6.43
N ASP A 137 -6.08 10.98 7.21
CA ASP A 137 -5.22 10.54 8.31
C ASP A 137 -3.87 10.03 7.80
N ALA A 138 -3.83 9.28 6.67
CA ALA A 138 -2.58 8.83 6.06
C ALA A 138 -1.63 9.99 5.69
N VAL A 139 -2.13 11.06 5.06
CA VAL A 139 -1.28 12.23 4.74
C VAL A 139 -0.82 12.92 6.02
N ARG A 140 -1.71 13.11 7.00
CA ARG A 140 -1.38 13.75 8.29
C ARG A 140 -0.32 12.95 9.05
N GLU A 141 -0.40 11.63 9.02
CA GLU A 141 0.60 10.75 9.64
C GLU A 141 1.97 10.94 8.98
N ILE A 142 2.05 10.88 7.64
CA ILE A 142 3.32 11.10 6.92
C ILE A 142 3.85 12.52 7.16
N GLU A 143 2.98 13.54 7.17
CA GLU A 143 3.35 14.91 7.52
C GLU A 143 3.87 15.03 8.95
N SER A 144 3.26 14.31 9.89
CA SER A 144 3.71 14.23 11.28
C SER A 144 5.09 13.60 11.37
N MET A 145 5.31 12.45 10.72
CA MET A 145 6.62 11.81 10.66
C MET A 145 7.69 12.74 10.08
N ALA A 146 7.38 13.43 8.97
CA ALA A 146 8.29 14.35 8.31
C ALA A 146 8.63 15.59 9.15
N ARG A 147 7.72 16.05 10.02
CA ARG A 147 7.95 17.16 10.95
C ARG A 147 8.71 16.73 12.20
N THR A 148 8.41 15.54 12.72
CA THR A 148 8.98 15.03 13.97
C THR A 148 10.39 14.49 13.79
N ARG A 149 10.77 13.97 12.60
CA ARG A 149 12.08 13.34 12.39
C ARG A 149 13.28 14.18 12.85
N LEU A 150 14.26 13.51 13.44
CA LEU A 150 15.61 14.04 13.62
C LEU A 150 16.35 14.06 12.28
N PRO A 151 17.36 14.93 12.09
CA PRO A 151 18.20 14.93 10.88
C PRO A 151 18.94 13.60 10.62
N ILE A 152 19.11 12.77 11.65
CA ILE A 152 19.76 11.45 11.58
C ILE A 152 18.77 10.31 11.28
N GLN A 153 17.47 10.60 11.17
CA GLN A 153 16.43 9.62 10.91
C GLN A 153 15.98 9.68 9.46
N PHE A 154 15.83 8.51 8.84
CA PHE A 154 15.24 8.36 7.51
C PHE A 154 13.74 8.10 7.62
N VAL A 155 12.96 8.75 6.77
CA VAL A 155 11.50 8.62 6.70
C VAL A 155 11.10 8.15 5.31
N PHE A 156 10.44 6.99 5.24
CA PHE A 156 9.93 6.41 4.00
C PHE A 156 8.40 6.34 3.98
N ALA A 157 7.81 6.50 2.80
CA ALA A 157 6.37 6.28 2.60
C ALA A 157 6.17 5.26 1.48
N VAL A 158 5.32 4.26 1.71
CA VAL A 158 4.90 3.27 0.72
C VAL A 158 3.39 3.37 0.55
N VAL A 159 2.92 3.57 -0.68
CA VAL A 159 1.52 3.78 -1.02
C VAL A 159 1.05 2.86 -2.13
N ASP A 160 -0.23 2.49 -2.15
CA ASP A 160 -0.76 1.54 -3.16
C ASP A 160 -1.06 2.15 -4.55
N GLY A 161 -0.95 3.47 -4.70
CA GLY A 161 -1.19 4.22 -5.95
C GLY A 161 -2.65 4.26 -6.41
N ILE A 162 -3.28 3.10 -6.68
CA ILE A 162 -4.66 2.98 -7.16
C ILE A 162 -5.67 3.56 -6.14
N GLY A 163 -5.35 3.45 -4.85
CA GLY A 163 -6.11 4.05 -3.75
C GLY A 163 -6.18 5.58 -3.79
N TRP A 164 -5.25 6.21 -4.51
CA TRP A 164 -5.04 7.66 -4.52
C TRP A 164 -5.61 8.36 -5.75
N LEU A 165 -6.09 7.63 -6.76
CA LEU A 165 -6.70 8.20 -7.97
C LEU A 165 -7.91 9.12 -7.67
N GLY A 166 -8.62 8.87 -6.56
CA GLY A 166 -9.72 9.73 -6.09
C GLY A 166 -9.30 10.87 -5.17
N ARG A 167 -8.01 10.98 -4.82
CA ARG A 167 -7.42 11.96 -3.91
C ARG A 167 -6.05 12.43 -4.42
N GLU A 168 -6.01 12.79 -5.70
CA GLU A 168 -4.79 13.20 -6.38
C GLU A 168 -4.09 14.37 -5.67
N ALA A 169 -4.85 15.32 -5.13
CA ALA A 169 -4.31 16.44 -4.35
C ALA A 169 -3.49 15.98 -3.14
N ASP A 170 -3.93 14.94 -2.45
CA ASP A 170 -3.25 14.39 -1.29
C ASP A 170 -2.02 13.56 -1.66
N LEU A 171 -2.09 12.80 -2.75
CA LEU A 171 -0.90 12.13 -3.30
C LEU A 171 0.14 13.16 -3.75
N ARG A 172 -0.29 14.25 -4.38
CA ARG A 172 0.58 15.37 -4.75
C ARG A 172 1.25 15.96 -3.52
N ARG A 173 0.56 16.09 -2.37
CA ARG A 173 1.18 16.56 -1.12
C ARG A 173 2.28 15.63 -0.62
N ILE A 174 2.06 14.32 -0.64
CA ILE A 174 3.10 13.34 -0.26
C ILE A 174 4.28 13.40 -1.25
N PHE A 175 4.00 13.50 -2.54
CA PHE A 175 5.01 13.67 -3.56
C PHE A 175 5.83 14.95 -3.34
N GLN A 176 5.19 16.08 -2.99
CA GLN A 176 5.93 17.31 -2.67
C GLN A 176 6.81 17.14 -1.44
N MET A 177 6.37 16.44 -0.39
CA MET A 177 7.24 16.15 0.75
C MET A 177 8.49 15.37 0.34
N TRP A 178 8.36 14.40 -0.56
CA TRP A 178 9.52 13.68 -1.09
C TRP A 178 10.41 14.58 -1.96
N ARG A 179 9.82 15.34 -2.89
CA ARG A 179 10.54 16.26 -3.78
C ARG A 179 11.33 17.32 -2.99
N ASP A 180 10.72 17.85 -1.93
CA ASP A 180 11.30 18.87 -1.06
C ASP A 180 12.22 18.24 0.02
N ARG A 181 12.54 16.94 -0.10
CA ARG A 181 13.40 16.15 0.80
C ARG A 181 12.97 16.14 2.27
N ARG A 182 11.67 16.31 2.52
CA ARG A 182 11.06 16.19 3.86
C ARG A 182 10.82 14.74 4.28
N ILE A 183 10.73 13.85 3.29
CA ILE A 183 10.83 12.40 3.45
C ILE A 183 11.88 11.89 2.45
N ASP A 184 12.52 10.78 2.78
CA ASP A 184 13.70 10.27 2.10
C ASP A 184 13.36 9.34 0.93
N GLY A 185 12.16 8.76 0.92
CA GLY A 185 11.67 7.99 -0.22
C GLY A 185 10.16 7.81 -0.25
N LEU A 186 9.61 7.70 -1.46
CA LEU A 186 8.21 7.46 -1.75
C LEU A 186 8.08 6.31 -2.75
N TYR A 187 7.35 5.28 -2.35
CA TYR A 187 7.29 3.99 -3.04
C TYR A 187 5.88 3.48 -3.22
N SER A 188 5.74 2.48 -4.09
CA SER A 188 4.52 1.72 -4.30
C SER A 188 4.81 0.23 -4.41
N LEU A 189 3.77 -0.61 -4.46
CA LEU A 189 3.94 -2.05 -4.71
C LEU A 189 4.77 -2.32 -5.98
N GLY A 190 4.59 -1.51 -7.03
CA GLY A 190 5.35 -1.66 -8.29
C GLY A 190 6.79 -1.15 -8.20
N THR A 191 7.18 -0.50 -7.10
CA THR A 191 8.54 0.04 -6.90
C THR A 191 9.18 -0.46 -5.60
N LEU A 192 8.74 -1.61 -5.09
CA LEU A 192 9.26 -2.21 -3.86
C LEU A 192 10.74 -2.59 -3.95
N ASP A 193 11.26 -2.94 -5.13
CA ASP A 193 12.69 -3.20 -5.30
C ASP A 193 13.53 -1.94 -5.04
N GLY A 194 13.03 -0.78 -5.46
CA GLY A 194 13.65 0.51 -5.13
C GLY A 194 13.61 0.80 -3.63
N PHE A 195 12.49 0.50 -2.98
CA PHE A 195 12.36 0.62 -1.52
C PHE A 195 13.38 -0.26 -0.79
N ARG A 196 13.52 -1.53 -1.20
CA ARG A 196 14.51 -2.47 -0.66
C ARG A 196 15.92 -1.90 -0.73
N GLU A 197 16.32 -1.40 -1.90
CA GLU A 197 17.66 -0.85 -2.09
C GLU A 197 17.92 0.41 -1.26
N ASP A 198 16.93 1.28 -1.12
CA ASP A 198 17.05 2.48 -0.29
C ASP A 198 17.12 2.17 1.20
N ILE A 199 16.32 1.23 1.68
CA ILE A 199 16.40 0.76 3.07
C ILE A 199 17.78 0.14 3.32
N ARG A 200 18.28 -0.70 2.40
CA ARG A 200 19.61 -1.31 2.50
C ARG A 200 20.70 -0.24 2.55
N ARG A 201 20.66 0.76 1.66
CA ARG A 201 21.61 1.90 1.66
C ARG A 201 21.55 2.70 2.96
N ALA A 202 20.36 3.03 3.45
CA ALA A 202 20.18 3.75 4.71
C ALA A 202 20.71 2.94 5.90
N ALA A 203 20.43 1.64 5.93
CA ALA A 203 20.89 0.75 6.99
C ALA A 203 22.42 0.60 7.00
N LEU A 204 23.05 0.47 5.83
CA LEU A 204 24.52 0.46 5.71
C LEU A 204 25.13 1.78 6.19
N ARG A 205 24.55 2.92 5.82
CA ARG A 205 25.01 4.25 6.27
C ARG A 205 24.90 4.44 7.78
N LEU A 206 23.93 3.77 8.41
CA LEU A 206 23.69 3.79 9.84
C LEU A 206 24.41 2.65 10.59
N SER A 207 25.22 1.85 9.90
CA SER A 207 25.91 0.67 10.44
C SER A 207 24.95 -0.35 11.08
N LEU A 208 23.73 -0.46 10.55
CA LEU A 208 22.72 -1.44 10.97
C LEU A 208 22.82 -2.77 10.22
N LEU A 209 23.55 -2.78 9.10
CA LEU A 209 23.94 -3.98 8.35
C LEU A 209 25.46 -4.02 8.24
N GLN A 210 26.02 -5.23 8.33
CA GLN A 210 27.42 -5.48 7.99
C GLN A 210 27.50 -5.90 6.51
N VAL A 211 28.55 -5.46 5.83
CA VAL A 211 28.84 -5.83 4.43
C VAL A 211 29.34 -7.27 4.36
#